data_AF-A0A1N6L352-F1
#
_entry.id   AF-A0A1N6L352-F1
#
_cell.length_a   1.000
_cell.length_b   1.000
_cell.length_c   1.000
_cell.angle_alpha   90.00
_cell.angle_beta   90.00
_cell.angle_gamma   90.00
#
_symmetry.space_group_name_H-M   'P 1'
#
loop_
_entity.id
_entity.type
_entity.pdbx_description
1 polymer ?
#
loop_
_entity_poly.entity_id
_entity_poly.type
_entity_poly.pdbx_seq_one_letter_code
_entity_poly.pdbx_strand_id
1 'polypeptide(L)'
;MNSRPSDSAQPRPRRPLPDLSLTGAYYWLPKPRPDGITWDLVTCHDLGVWDGVSHRQFWPTVLDFLATTWGNEPKVLRSRLRDHHTGLSRGRITHPKSGYLIIHGDDAPVSDWLEQVKERFRLISPTLCYTEHERMMGDDPQAVQLALGISLNLDTTSPSTAPSTPPASPDSNFV
;
A
#
# COMPACT_ATOMS: atom_id res chain seq x y z
N MET A 1 42.12 -5.79 -43.45
CA MET A 1 41.52 -4.99 -42.36
C MET A 1 40.02 -5.01 -42.58
N ASN A 2 39.29 -5.92 -41.92
CA ASN A 2 37.83 -6.04 -42.07
C ASN A 2 37.16 -5.55 -40.80
N SER A 3 36.54 -4.37 -40.87
CA SER A 3 35.71 -3.80 -39.81
C SER A 3 34.37 -4.53 -39.77
N ARG A 4 34.04 -5.12 -38.61
CA ARG A 4 32.69 -5.63 -38.31
C ARG A 4 31.75 -4.44 -38.02
N PRO A 5 30.51 -4.43 -38.49
CA PRO A 5 29.53 -3.45 -38.06
C PRO A 5 29.05 -3.78 -36.64
N SER A 6 29.00 -2.74 -35.81
CA SER A 6 28.44 -2.77 -34.45
C SER A 6 26.98 -3.20 -34.50
N ASP A 7 26.67 -4.22 -33.71
CA ASP A 7 25.33 -4.76 -33.50
C ASP A 7 24.51 -3.72 -32.74
N SER A 8 23.66 -2.99 -33.47
CA SER A 8 22.66 -2.09 -32.90
C SER A 8 21.65 -2.94 -32.14
N ALA A 9 21.81 -3.01 -30.82
CA ALA A 9 20.87 -3.67 -29.91
C ALA A 9 19.47 -3.05 -30.09
N GLN A 10 18.64 -3.71 -30.88
CA GLN A 10 17.22 -3.41 -30.97
C GLN A 10 16.60 -3.52 -29.57
N PRO A 11 15.79 -2.54 -29.13
CA PRO A 11 15.05 -2.67 -27.88
C PRO A 11 14.17 -3.91 -27.98
N ARG A 12 14.38 -4.86 -27.06
CA ARG A 12 13.59 -6.10 -27.03
C ARG A 12 12.11 -5.73 -26.97
N PRO A 13 11.23 -6.40 -27.76
CA PRO A 13 9.80 -6.19 -27.63
C PRO A 13 9.39 -6.48 -26.19
N ARG A 14 8.75 -5.50 -25.54
CA ARG A 14 8.18 -5.68 -24.20
C ARG A 14 7.22 -6.86 -24.29
N ARG A 15 7.49 -7.93 -23.54
CA ARG A 15 6.56 -9.04 -23.36
C ARG A 15 5.18 -8.44 -23.01
N PRO A 16 4.06 -8.91 -23.59
CA PRO A 16 2.75 -8.60 -23.05
C PRO A 16 2.78 -8.95 -21.55
N LEU A 17 2.42 -7.99 -20.69
CA LEU A 17 2.33 -8.25 -19.26
C LEU A 17 1.32 -9.40 -19.08
N PRO A 18 1.69 -10.51 -18.40
CA PRO A 18 0.72 -11.54 -18.08
C PRO A 18 -0.42 -10.90 -17.28
N ASP A 19 -1.63 -11.44 -17.46
CA ASP A 19 -2.83 -11.13 -16.70
C ASP A 19 -2.46 -10.66 -15.28
N LEU A 20 -2.54 -9.35 -15.04
CA LEU A 20 -2.01 -8.71 -13.83
C LEU A 20 -2.59 -9.45 -12.64
N SER A 21 -1.75 -10.09 -11.84
CA SER A 21 -2.22 -10.88 -10.72
C SER A 21 -3.08 -10.00 -9.82
N LEU A 22 -4.31 -10.45 -9.58
CA LEU A 22 -5.34 -9.73 -8.80
C LEU A 22 -5.00 -9.73 -7.29
N THR A 23 -3.73 -9.89 -6.95
CA THR A 23 -3.17 -10.00 -5.60
C THR A 23 -1.95 -9.10 -5.50
N GLY A 24 -1.61 -8.68 -4.28
CA GLY A 24 -0.40 -7.90 -4.04
C GLY A 24 -0.58 -6.84 -2.97
N ALA A 25 0.51 -6.13 -2.68
CA ALA A 25 0.52 -5.02 -1.74
C ALA A 25 0.09 -3.71 -2.40
N TYR A 26 -0.50 -2.81 -1.61
CA TYR A 26 -0.76 -1.44 -2.01
C TYR A 26 -0.48 -0.46 -0.87
N TYR A 27 -0.30 0.81 -1.24
CA TYR A 27 -0.20 1.94 -0.34
C TYR A 27 -1.10 3.08 -0.84
N TRP A 28 -1.63 3.85 0.10
CA TRP A 28 -2.21 5.16 -0.16
C TRP A 28 -1.10 6.20 -0.11
N LEU A 29 -0.79 6.82 -1.26
CA LEU A 29 0.29 7.80 -1.37
C LEU A 29 -0.25 9.22 -1.45
N PRO A 30 0.24 10.15 -0.60
CA PRO A 30 -0.13 11.55 -0.69
C PRO A 30 0.48 12.17 -1.95
N LYS A 31 -0.30 13.02 -2.62
CA LYS A 31 0.06 13.70 -3.86
C LYS A 31 -0.27 15.18 -3.77
N PRO A 32 0.63 16.08 -4.21
CA PRO A 32 0.39 17.51 -4.16
C PRO A 32 -0.73 17.93 -5.13
N ARG A 33 -1.57 18.86 -4.67
CA ARG A 33 -2.56 19.60 -5.45
C ARG A 33 -2.44 21.10 -5.14
N PRO A 34 -2.94 21.99 -6.02
CA PRO A 34 -2.94 23.42 -5.76
C PRO A 34 -3.55 23.81 -4.41
N ASP A 35 -4.60 23.10 -3.99
CA ASP A 35 -5.38 23.40 -2.79
C ASP A 35 -5.09 22.45 -1.61
N GLY A 36 -4.05 21.61 -1.70
CA GLY A 36 -3.68 20.70 -0.60
C GLY A 36 -3.14 19.34 -1.07
N ILE A 37 -3.57 18.27 -0.39
CA ILE A 37 -3.11 16.90 -0.64
C ILE A 37 -4.29 16.04 -1.07
N THR A 38 -4.10 15.28 -2.14
CA THR A 38 -4.97 14.16 -2.51
C THR A 38 -4.25 12.84 -2.30
N TRP A 39 -4.99 11.74 -2.28
CA TRP A 39 -4.46 10.40 -2.06
C TRP A 39 -4.64 9.54 -3.30
N ASP A 40 -3.56 8.94 -3.78
CA ASP A 40 -3.58 7.99 -4.89
C ASP A 40 -3.32 6.57 -4.34
N LEU A 41 -4.16 5.61 -4.73
CA LEU A 41 -3.91 4.19 -4.48
C LEU A 41 -2.82 3.69 -5.44
N VAL A 42 -1.68 3.29 -4.89
CA VAL A 42 -0.54 2.76 -5.63
C VAL A 42 -0.30 1.30 -5.27
N THR A 43 -0.35 0.45 -6.27
CA THR A 43 -0.18 -1.01 -6.14
C THR A 43 1.28 -1.41 -6.42
N CYS A 44 1.68 -2.59 -5.97
CA CYS A 44 2.99 -3.16 -6.35
C CYS A 44 3.16 -3.26 -7.87
N HIS A 45 2.08 -3.52 -8.59
CA HIS A 45 2.06 -3.63 -10.06
C HIS A 45 2.36 -2.31 -10.76
N ASP A 46 1.82 -1.19 -10.24
CA ASP A 46 2.09 0.15 -10.79
C ASP A 46 3.59 0.49 -10.75
N LEU A 47 4.31 -0.07 -9.77
CA LEU A 47 5.72 0.16 -9.55
C LEU A 47 6.61 -0.99 -10.08
N GLY A 48 6.04 -1.94 -10.82
CA GLY A 48 6.77 -3.07 -11.41
C GLY A 48 7.32 -4.06 -10.39
N VAL A 49 6.73 -4.13 -9.21
CA VAL A 49 7.14 -5.01 -8.09
C VAL A 49 6.28 -6.26 -8.06
N TRP A 50 6.89 -7.41 -7.77
CA TRP A 50 6.22 -8.71 -7.67
C TRP A 50 5.14 -8.74 -6.57
N ASP A 51 4.05 -9.49 -6.77
CA ASP A 51 2.87 -9.50 -5.87
C ASP A 51 3.13 -10.11 -4.47
N GLY A 52 4.05 -11.05 -4.35
CA GLY A 52 4.39 -11.68 -3.07
C GLY A 52 5.39 -10.91 -2.20
N VAL A 53 5.79 -9.68 -2.57
CA VAL A 53 6.72 -8.89 -1.74
C VAL A 53 6.08 -8.47 -0.42
N SER A 54 6.88 -8.47 0.64
CA SER A 54 6.50 -7.84 1.91
C SER A 54 6.46 -6.31 1.77
N HIS A 55 5.71 -5.64 2.66
CA HIS A 55 5.68 -4.18 2.72
C HIS A 55 7.09 -3.57 2.90
N ARG A 56 7.97 -4.22 3.68
CA ARG A 56 9.37 -3.82 3.85
C ARG A 56 10.18 -3.88 2.56
N GLN A 57 9.98 -4.91 1.74
CA GLN A 57 10.65 -5.04 0.44
C GLN A 57 10.08 -4.08 -0.62
N PHE A 58 8.78 -3.78 -0.53
CA PHE A 58 8.11 -2.85 -1.43
C PHE A 58 8.47 -1.38 -1.12
N TRP A 59 8.70 -1.07 0.15
CA TRP A 59 8.87 0.29 0.66
C TRP A 59 9.95 1.14 -0.04
N PRO A 60 11.15 0.64 -0.38
CA PRO A 60 12.16 1.45 -1.07
C PRO A 60 11.71 1.97 -2.44
N THR A 61 10.80 1.26 -3.12
CA THR A 61 10.23 1.69 -4.40
C THR A 61 9.13 2.73 -4.19
N VAL A 62 8.33 2.57 -3.13
CA VAL A 62 7.34 3.56 -2.71
C VAL A 62 8.03 4.89 -2.38
N LEU A 63 9.17 4.85 -1.67
CA LEU A 63 9.95 6.04 -1.36
C LEU A 63 10.50 6.73 -2.61
N ASP A 64 10.95 6.00 -3.63
CA ASP A 64 11.40 6.62 -4.89
C ASP A 64 10.25 7.35 -5.60
N PHE A 65 9.06 6.73 -5.60
CA PHE A 65 7.86 7.32 -6.18
C PHE A 65 7.44 8.60 -5.43
N LEU A 66 7.42 8.55 -4.09
CA LEU A 66 7.12 9.73 -3.26
C LEU A 66 8.16 10.83 -3.46
N ALA A 67 9.45 10.48 -3.49
CA ALA A 67 10.50 11.45 -3.72
C ALA A 67 10.32 12.19 -5.05
N THR A 68 10.04 11.44 -6.12
CA THR A 68 9.75 12.01 -7.44
C THR A 68 8.50 12.91 -7.42
N THR A 69 7.43 12.44 -6.77
CA THR A 69 6.14 13.16 -6.69
C THR A 69 6.25 14.47 -5.91
N TRP A 70 7.08 14.51 -4.88
CA TRP A 70 7.27 15.66 -4.00
C TRP A 70 8.55 16.46 -4.31
N GLY A 71 9.24 16.18 -5.42
CA GLY A 71 10.47 16.89 -5.81
C GLY A 71 11.63 16.74 -4.81
N ASN A 72 11.64 15.66 -4.04
CA ASN A 72 12.69 15.33 -3.08
C ASN A 72 13.76 14.42 -3.69
N GLU A 73 14.95 14.41 -3.11
CA GLU A 73 16.02 13.49 -3.52
C GLU A 73 15.74 12.07 -2.99
N PRO A 74 15.61 11.04 -3.87
CA PRO A 74 15.24 9.68 -3.44
C PRO A 74 16.18 9.08 -2.39
N LYS A 75 17.49 9.32 -2.51
CA LYS A 75 18.48 8.83 -1.53
C LYS A 75 18.27 9.41 -0.13
N VAL A 76 17.90 10.69 -0.05
CA VAL A 76 17.63 11.37 1.22
C VAL A 76 16.37 10.80 1.86
N LEU A 77 15.30 10.64 1.08
CA LEU A 77 14.04 10.11 1.58
C LEU A 77 14.19 8.65 2.06
N ARG A 78 14.90 7.82 1.29
CA ARG A 78 15.27 6.45 1.69
C ARG A 78 16.04 6.39 2.99
N SER A 79 17.02 7.28 3.18
CA SER A 79 17.81 7.32 4.41
C SER A 79 16.94 7.66 5.62
N ARG A 80 16.07 8.66 5.50
CA ARG A 80 15.21 9.13 6.60
C ARG A 80 14.09 8.14 6.94
N LEU A 81 13.51 7.50 5.93
CA LEU A 81 12.29 6.70 6.08
C LEU A 81 12.51 5.19 5.95
N ARG A 82 13.76 4.70 5.90
CA ARG A 82 14.08 3.28 5.63
C ARG A 82 13.21 2.29 6.42
N ASP A 83 13.02 2.54 7.70
CA ASP A 83 12.36 1.63 8.63
C ASP A 83 10.86 1.97 8.86
N HIS A 84 10.37 3.07 8.26
CA HIS A 84 9.03 3.64 8.48
C HIS A 84 7.99 3.19 7.44
N HIS A 85 8.06 1.93 7.01
CA HIS A 85 7.10 1.32 6.06
C HIS A 85 5.65 1.29 6.58
N THR A 86 5.43 1.63 7.86
CA THR A 86 4.09 1.77 8.44
C THR A 86 3.62 3.22 8.54
N GLY A 87 4.34 4.17 7.95
CA GLY A 87 3.99 5.60 7.99
C GLY A 87 2.90 6.05 7.03
N LEU A 88 2.39 5.13 6.20
CA LEU A 88 1.30 5.37 5.27
C LEU A 88 0.28 4.23 5.37
N SER A 89 -0.99 4.55 5.16
CA SER A 89 -2.06 3.55 5.07
C SER A 89 -1.77 2.59 3.92
N ARG A 90 -1.99 1.30 4.18
CA ARG A 90 -1.58 0.21 3.31
C ARG A 90 -2.52 -0.98 3.46
N GLY A 91 -2.35 -1.92 2.54
CA GLY A 91 -2.99 -3.21 2.67
C GLY A 91 -2.48 -4.19 1.63
N ARG A 92 -3.14 -5.34 1.62
CA ARG A 92 -2.77 -6.46 0.77
C ARG A 92 -3.98 -7.21 0.27
N ILE A 93 -3.92 -7.60 -1.00
CA ILE A 93 -4.87 -8.52 -1.60
C ILE A 93 -4.24 -9.90 -1.66
N THR A 94 -4.94 -10.90 -1.14
CA THR A 94 -4.57 -12.32 -1.22
C THR A 94 -5.70 -13.13 -1.85
N HIS A 95 -5.39 -14.34 -2.31
CA HIS A 95 -6.37 -15.24 -2.92
C HIS A 95 -6.33 -16.62 -2.26
N PRO A 96 -6.84 -16.75 -1.02
CA PRO A 96 -7.10 -18.06 -0.43
C PRO A 96 -8.10 -18.87 -1.27
N LYS A 97 -8.22 -20.18 -1.00
CA LYS A 97 -9.11 -21.09 -1.74
C LYS A 97 -10.59 -20.64 -1.79
N SER A 98 -11.02 -19.79 -0.85
CA SER A 98 -12.38 -19.28 -0.72
C SER A 98 -12.65 -17.99 -1.51
N GLY A 99 -11.66 -17.46 -2.25
CA GLY A 99 -11.80 -16.23 -3.05
C GLY A 99 -10.84 -15.14 -2.58
N TYR A 100 -11.03 -13.91 -3.08
CA TYR A 100 -10.16 -12.78 -2.77
C TYR A 100 -10.40 -12.24 -1.35
N LEU A 101 -9.31 -11.90 -0.68
CA LEU A 101 -9.31 -11.31 0.65
C LEU A 101 -8.51 -10.00 0.63
N ILE A 102 -9.18 -8.90 0.98
CA ILE A 102 -8.55 -7.61 1.28
C ILE A 102 -8.14 -7.63 2.75
N ILE A 103 -6.86 -7.42 3.02
CA ILE A 103 -6.28 -7.24 4.35
C ILE A 103 -5.93 -5.76 4.51
N HIS A 104 -6.50 -5.07 5.49
CA HIS A 104 -6.40 -3.61 5.61
C HIS A 104 -6.36 -3.11 7.07
N GLY A 105 -5.82 -1.91 7.31
CA GLY A 105 -5.65 -1.30 8.64
C GLY A 105 -6.87 -0.57 9.23
N ASP A 106 -7.93 -0.40 8.43
CA ASP A 106 -9.09 0.46 8.72
C ASP A 106 -8.73 1.95 8.91
N ASP A 107 -7.72 2.41 8.19
CA ASP A 107 -7.14 3.75 8.33
C ASP A 107 -6.91 4.41 6.95
N ALA A 108 -7.71 4.03 5.96
CA ALA A 108 -7.62 4.60 4.63
C ALA A 108 -7.93 6.10 4.69
N PRO A 109 -7.18 6.94 3.96
CA PRO A 109 -7.31 8.39 4.05
C PRO A 109 -8.45 8.96 3.19
N VAL A 110 -9.23 8.10 2.52
CA VAL A 110 -10.37 8.48 1.67
C VAL A 110 -11.58 7.61 2.01
N SER A 111 -12.79 8.16 1.90
CA SER A 111 -14.03 7.49 2.31
C SER A 111 -14.48 6.38 1.36
N ASP A 112 -14.14 6.48 0.07
CA ASP A 112 -14.48 5.54 -0.99
C ASP A 112 -13.36 4.50 -1.25
N TRP A 113 -12.43 4.34 -0.30
CA TRP A 113 -11.23 3.53 -0.45
C TRP A 113 -11.49 2.10 -0.94
N LEU A 114 -12.57 1.47 -0.45
CA LEU A 114 -12.88 0.07 -0.76
C LEU A 114 -13.21 -0.11 -2.25
N GLU A 115 -13.97 0.83 -2.82
CA GLU A 115 -14.33 0.78 -4.24
C GLU A 115 -13.10 1.05 -5.13
N GLN A 116 -12.22 1.98 -4.72
CA GLN A 116 -10.96 2.21 -5.43
C GLN A 116 -10.04 0.97 -5.40
N VAL A 117 -9.95 0.27 -4.27
CA VAL A 117 -9.18 -0.98 -4.16
C VAL A 117 -9.79 -2.07 -5.05
N LYS A 118 -11.12 -2.24 -5.01
CA LYS A 118 -11.82 -3.21 -5.86
C LYS A 118 -11.58 -2.92 -7.35
N GLU A 119 -11.68 -1.67 -7.77
CA GLU A 119 -11.45 -1.28 -9.15
C GLU A 119 -10.00 -1.56 -9.58
N ARG A 120 -9.01 -1.11 -8.79
CA ARG A 120 -7.58 -1.27 -9.12
C ARG A 120 -7.14 -2.73 -9.21
N PHE A 121 -7.71 -3.59 -8.37
CA PHE A 121 -7.44 -5.04 -8.39
C PHE A 121 -8.52 -5.86 -9.10
N ARG A 122 -9.46 -5.22 -9.81
CA ARG A 122 -10.57 -5.85 -10.56
C ARG A 122 -11.34 -6.90 -9.74
N LEU A 123 -11.62 -6.60 -8.47
CA LEU A 123 -12.29 -7.49 -7.53
C LEU A 123 -13.81 -7.33 -7.61
N ILE A 124 -14.53 -8.45 -7.72
CA ILE A 124 -16.00 -8.44 -7.79
C ILE A 124 -16.61 -8.49 -6.39
N SER A 125 -16.22 -9.49 -5.58
CA SER A 125 -16.79 -9.72 -4.25
C SER A 125 -15.70 -10.22 -3.28
N PRO A 126 -14.74 -9.36 -2.91
CA PRO A 126 -13.71 -9.74 -1.96
C PRO A 126 -14.27 -9.79 -0.53
N THR A 127 -13.72 -10.68 0.28
CA THR A 127 -13.88 -10.61 1.74
C THR A 127 -12.96 -9.53 2.29
N LEU A 128 -13.38 -8.85 3.36
CA LEU A 128 -12.57 -7.84 4.04
C LEU A 128 -12.11 -8.35 5.42
N CYS A 129 -10.82 -8.19 5.70
CA CYS A 129 -10.21 -8.52 6.98
C CYS A 129 -9.41 -7.31 7.47
N TYR A 130 -9.80 -6.79 8.63
CA TYR A 130 -9.09 -5.71 9.29
C TYR A 130 -8.03 -6.27 10.25
N THR A 131 -6.82 -5.70 10.18
CA THR A 131 -5.70 -6.11 11.03
C THR A 131 -4.83 -4.93 11.40
N GLU A 132 -4.36 -4.93 12.63
CA GLU A 132 -3.37 -3.97 13.12
C GLU A 132 -2.07 -4.02 12.30
N HIS A 133 -1.72 -5.18 11.73
CA HIS A 133 -0.50 -5.35 10.93
C HIS A 133 -0.47 -4.49 9.66
N GLU A 134 -1.63 -4.03 9.17
CA GLU A 134 -1.72 -3.16 8.00
C GLU A 134 -2.06 -1.70 8.37
N ARG A 135 -2.28 -1.41 9.66
CA ARG A 135 -2.52 -0.05 10.14
C ARG A 135 -1.24 0.76 10.18
N MET A 136 -1.36 2.08 10.04
CA MET A 136 -0.32 3.04 10.39
C MET A 136 0.05 2.90 11.87
N MET A 137 1.34 2.86 12.19
CA MET A 137 1.80 2.58 13.55
C MET A 137 2.67 3.69 14.12
N GLY A 138 2.48 3.95 15.41
CA GLY A 138 3.34 4.82 16.21
C GLY A 138 3.58 6.19 15.58
N ASP A 139 4.84 6.62 15.58
CA ASP A 139 5.28 7.93 15.08
C ASP A 139 5.65 7.88 13.58
N ASP A 140 5.48 6.74 12.89
CA ASP A 140 5.85 6.61 11.48
C ASP A 140 5.13 7.63 10.57
N PRO A 141 3.82 7.92 10.73
CA PRO A 141 3.16 8.94 9.92
C PRO A 141 3.74 10.34 10.16
N GLN A 142 4.20 10.63 11.38
CA GLN A 142 4.87 11.89 11.69
C GLN A 142 6.24 11.97 11.01
N ALA A 143 7.00 10.87 10.98
CA ALA A 143 8.26 10.80 10.25
C ALA A 143 8.06 11.08 8.76
N VAL A 144 7.01 10.51 8.14
CA VAL A 144 6.65 10.78 6.74
C VAL A 144 6.31 12.25 6.52
N GLN A 145 5.50 12.85 7.39
CA GLN A 145 5.15 14.28 7.34
C GLN A 145 6.39 15.18 7.38
N LEU A 146 7.28 14.93 8.34
CA LEU A 146 8.53 15.69 8.50
C LEU A 146 9.47 15.52 7.31
N ALA A 147 9.58 14.29 6.78
CA ALA A 147 10.49 14.00 5.68
C ALA A 147 10.03 14.60 4.35
N LEU A 148 8.72 14.67 4.12
CA LEU A 148 8.13 15.28 2.91
C LEU A 148 7.85 16.78 3.07
N GLY A 149 7.81 17.30 4.30
CA GLY A 149 7.47 18.70 4.58
C GLY A 149 5.97 19.00 4.41
N ILE A 150 5.10 18.06 4.80
CA ILE A 150 3.66 18.10 4.54
C ILE A 150 2.84 17.81 5.81
N SER A 151 1.55 18.17 5.81
CA SER A 151 0.57 17.72 6.80
C SER A 151 -0.36 16.72 6.15
N LEU A 152 -0.39 15.47 6.63
CA LEU A 152 -1.22 14.42 6.03
C LEU A 152 -2.72 14.59 6.34
N ASN A 153 -3.10 15.48 7.27
CA ASN A 153 -4.49 15.74 7.67
C ASN A 153 -5.29 14.45 7.87
N LEU A 154 -4.69 13.48 8.56
CA LEU A 154 -5.34 12.22 8.88
C LEU A 154 -6.42 12.54 9.92
N ASP A 155 -7.69 12.48 9.52
CA ASP A 155 -8.82 12.61 10.43
C ASP A 155 -8.72 11.52 11.49
N THR A 156 -8.19 11.88 12.65
CA THR A 156 -7.90 10.97 13.77
C THR A 156 -9.16 10.65 14.59
N THR A 157 -10.34 10.76 13.96
CA THR A 157 -11.61 10.61 14.66
C THR A 157 -11.95 9.14 14.86
N SER A 158 -11.41 8.60 15.94
CA SER A 158 -11.85 7.47 16.76
C SER A 158 -11.50 6.04 16.31
N PRO A 159 -11.06 5.18 17.26
CA PRO A 159 -10.93 3.75 17.02
C PRO A 159 -12.32 3.15 16.76
N SER A 160 -12.51 2.57 15.58
CA SER A 160 -13.63 1.69 15.29
C SER A 160 -13.59 0.55 16.33
N THR A 161 -14.60 0.53 17.19
CA THR A 161 -14.78 -0.51 18.19
C THR A 161 -15.10 -1.78 17.42
N ALA A 162 -14.11 -2.67 17.25
CA ALA A 162 -14.39 -4.02 16.83
C ALA A 162 -15.49 -4.58 17.76
N PRO A 163 -16.53 -5.26 17.24
CA PRO A 163 -17.56 -5.84 18.08
C PRO A 163 -16.88 -6.82 19.03
N SER A 164 -16.82 -6.46 20.30
CA SER A 164 -16.38 -7.35 21.37
C SER A 164 -17.37 -8.51 21.41
N THR A 165 -16.90 -9.70 21.08
CA THR A 165 -17.59 -10.96 21.36
C THR A 165 -18.11 -10.91 22.80
N PRO A 166 -19.40 -11.15 23.06
CA PRO A 166 -19.87 -11.23 24.44
C PRO A 166 -19.15 -12.40 25.13
N PRO A 167 -18.72 -12.25 26.40
CA PRO A 167 -18.21 -13.38 27.15
C PRO A 167 -19.31 -14.45 27.24
N ALA A 168 -18.93 -15.69 26.96
CA ALA A 168 -19.78 -16.85 27.20
C ALA A 168 -20.28 -16.81 28.66
N SER A 169 -21.59 -16.80 28.84
CA SER A 169 -22.21 -16.95 30.15
C SER A 169 -21.72 -18.25 30.79
N PRO A 170 -21.17 -18.23 32.00
CA PRO A 170 -21.11 -19.40 32.85
C PRO A 170 -22.21 -19.28 33.90
N ASP A 171 -23.22 -20.14 33.82
CA ASP A 171 -23.96 -20.62 35.00
C ASP A 171 -24.84 -21.79 34.56
N SER A 172 -24.49 -23.03 34.95
CA SER A 172 -24.69 -23.64 36.26
C SER A 172 -25.98 -24.46 36.25
N ASN A 173 -25.84 -25.78 36.37
CA ASN A 173 -26.53 -26.56 37.39
C ASN A 173 -25.94 -27.97 37.49
N PHE A 174 -25.05 -28.10 38.49
CA PHE A 174 -25.00 -29.25 39.37
C PHE A 174 -26.26 -29.20 40.24
N VAL A 175 -27.15 -30.19 40.13
CA VAL A 175 -27.66 -31.11 41.18
C VAL A 175 -28.40 -32.23 40.44
#